data_AF-A0A6G0Y4D8-F1
#
_entry.id   AF-A0A6G0Y4D8-F1
#
_cell.length_a   1.000
_cell.length_b   1.000
_cell.length_c   1.000
_cell.angle_alpha   90.00
_cell.angle_beta   90.00
_cell.angle_gamma   90.00
#
_symmetry.space_group_name_H-M   'P 1'
#
loop_
_entity.id
_entity.type
_entity.pdbx_description
1 polymer ?
#
loop_
_entity_poly.entity_id
_entity_poly.type
_entity_poly.pdbx_seq_one_letter_code
_entity_poly.pdbx_strand_id
1 'polypeptide(L)'
;MLHCTINLIHRVNAPQMYGMYLLRKEELQSTPGYLFQEIILYHVTTKSRAMESLKSGLDWRRTRRFKYGRGVSFSDDADYANYYAADYLPDEVNEIIYPSFIKKNGASDLGPE
;
A
#
# COMPACT_ATOMS: atom_id res chain seq x y z
N MET A 1 -15.49 -1.55 -15.88
CA MET A 1 -14.85 -2.79 -15.41
C MET A 1 -13.70 -3.10 -16.34
N LEU A 2 -12.47 -2.88 -15.88
CA LEU A 2 -11.29 -3.40 -16.57
C LEU A 2 -11.28 -4.91 -16.35
N HIS A 3 -11.14 -5.69 -17.43
CA HIS A 3 -11.12 -7.14 -17.33
C HIS A 3 -9.75 -7.59 -16.78
N CYS A 4 -9.64 -7.75 -15.46
CA CYS A 4 -8.43 -8.23 -14.80
C CYS A 4 -8.45 -9.75 -14.71
N THR A 5 -7.40 -10.42 -15.20
CA THR A 5 -7.21 -11.86 -15.05
C THR A 5 -6.11 -12.12 -14.03
N ILE A 6 -6.45 -12.79 -12.93
CA ILE A 6 -5.47 -13.17 -11.91
C ILE A 6 -4.77 -14.44 -12.36
N ASN A 7 -3.51 -14.32 -12.73
CA ASN A 7 -2.71 -15.46 -13.18
C ASN A 7 -2.09 -16.25 -12.01
N LEU A 8 -1.75 -15.57 -10.91
CA LEU A 8 -0.99 -16.15 -9.81
C LEU A 8 -1.15 -15.31 -8.53
N ILE A 9 -1.23 -15.99 -7.39
CA ILE A 9 -1.22 -15.35 -6.05
C ILE A 9 -0.10 -16.00 -5.24
N HIS A 10 0.80 -15.16 -4.70
CA HIS A 10 1.87 -15.61 -3.81
C HIS A 10 1.68 -15.02 -2.41
N ARG A 11 1.74 -15.89 -1.40
CA ARG A 11 1.87 -15.44 -0.02
C ARG A 11 3.33 -15.10 0.25
N VAL A 12 3.57 -13.86 0.68
CA VAL A 12 4.90 -13.42 1.09
C VAL A 12 5.08 -13.60 2.59
N ASN A 13 6.24 -14.11 2.99
CA ASN A 13 6.67 -14.12 4.39
C ASN A 13 7.88 -13.18 4.56
N ALA A 14 7.68 -12.08 5.29
CA ALA A 14 8.70 -11.08 5.57
C ALA A 14 8.77 -10.79 7.08
N PRO A 15 9.40 -11.68 7.87
CA PRO A 15 9.29 -11.66 9.33
C PRO A 15 9.86 -10.38 9.96
N GLN A 16 10.91 -9.81 9.39
CA GLN A 16 11.52 -8.56 9.87
C GLN A 16 10.55 -7.38 9.72
N MET A 17 9.95 -7.20 8.55
CA MET A 17 8.96 -6.15 8.31
C MET A 17 7.70 -6.38 9.15
N TYR A 18 7.29 -7.64 9.32
CA TYR A 18 6.15 -7.99 10.15
C TYR A 18 6.39 -7.66 11.63
N GLY A 19 7.58 -7.93 12.16
CA GLY A 19 7.96 -7.52 13.52
C GLY A 19 7.92 -6.00 13.69
N MET A 20 8.46 -5.25 12.72
CA MET A 20 8.43 -3.78 12.74
C MET A 20 7.00 -3.23 12.69
N TYR A 21 6.13 -3.88 11.90
CA TYR A 21 4.71 -3.57 11.83
C TYR A 21 4.01 -3.76 13.18
N LEU A 22 4.24 -4.88 13.86
CA LEU A 22 3.66 -5.15 15.18
C LEU A 22 4.10 -4.13 16.23
N LEU A 23 5.38 -3.75 16.25
CA LEU A 23 5.88 -2.70 17.14
C LEU A 23 5.16 -1.37 16.87
N ARG A 24 5.05 -0.97 15.61
CA ARG A 24 4.38 0.28 15.24
C ARG A 24 2.88 0.27 15.57
N LYS A 25 2.24 -0.90 15.43
CA LYS A 25 0.85 -1.12 15.82
C LYS A 25 0.66 -0.88 17.32
N GLU A 26 1.49 -1.48 18.15
CA GLU A 26 1.43 -1.34 19.61
C GLU A 26 1.66 0.11 20.05
N GLU A 27 2.66 0.80 19.47
CA GLU A 27 2.92 2.22 19.74
C GLU A 27 1.69 3.08 19.47
N LEU A 28 1.02 2.88 18.33
CA LEU A 28 -0.15 3.66 17.94
C LEU A 28 -1.37 3.35 18.82
N GLN A 29 -1.57 2.09 19.20
CA GLN A 29 -2.65 1.67 20.10
C GLN A 29 -2.47 2.20 21.52
N SER A 30 -1.22 2.31 21.98
CA SER A 30 -0.89 2.85 23.29
C SER A 30 -0.94 4.37 23.36
N THR A 31 -1.12 5.07 22.23
CA THR A 31 -1.10 6.54 22.23
C THR A 31 -2.49 7.10 22.59
N PRO A 32 -2.63 7.89 23.67
CA PRO A 32 -3.94 8.43 24.08
C PRO A 32 -4.57 9.36 23.04
N GLY A 33 -5.89 9.28 22.88
CA GLY A 33 -6.65 10.14 21.96
C GLY A 33 -6.58 9.74 20.48
N TYR A 34 -5.96 8.59 20.17
CA TYR A 34 -5.87 8.08 18.80
C TYR A 34 -6.94 7.04 18.48
N LEU A 35 -7.67 7.26 17.40
CA LEU A 35 -8.53 6.25 16.81
C LEU A 35 -7.70 5.39 15.86
N PHE A 36 -7.51 4.13 16.27
CA PHE A 36 -6.78 3.13 15.51
C PHE A 36 -7.72 2.38 14.56
N GLN A 37 -7.35 2.31 13.29
CA GLN A 37 -7.99 1.42 12.33
C GLN A 37 -6.94 0.74 11.46
N GLU A 38 -6.96 -0.59 11.47
CA GLU A 38 -6.21 -1.42 10.54
C GLU A 38 -7.06 -1.63 9.29
N ILE A 39 -6.51 -1.28 8.13
CA ILE A 39 -7.18 -1.42 6.83
C ILE A 39 -6.27 -2.14 5.85
N ILE A 40 -6.88 -2.89 4.93
CA ILE A 40 -6.19 -3.55 3.83
C ILE A 40 -6.24 -2.58 2.65
N LEU A 41 -5.08 -2.31 2.06
CA LEU A 41 -4.98 -1.49 0.86
C LEU A 41 -4.19 -2.22 -0.22
N TYR A 42 -4.35 -1.74 -1.44
CA TYR A 42 -3.72 -2.23 -2.65
C TYR A 42 -2.61 -1.27 -3.07
N HIS A 43 -1.44 -1.83 -3.37
CA HIS A 43 -0.33 -1.13 -4.02
C HIS A 43 0.02 -1.86 -5.31
N VAL A 44 -0.23 -1.22 -6.45
CA VAL A 44 0.16 -1.78 -7.74
C VAL A 44 1.54 -1.29 -8.11
N THR A 45 2.40 -2.23 -8.48
CA THR A 45 3.77 -1.95 -8.90
C THR A 45 4.24 -3.02 -9.89
N THR A 46 5.46 -2.88 -10.40
CA THR A 46 6.06 -3.90 -11.26
C THR A 46 6.52 -5.08 -10.41
N LYS A 47 6.56 -6.28 -10.99
CA LYS A 47 7.07 -7.47 -10.29
C LYS A 47 8.48 -7.29 -9.73
N SER A 48 9.37 -6.67 -10.50
CA SER A 48 10.74 -6.38 -10.06
C SER A 48 10.77 -5.49 -8.81
N ARG A 49 9.92 -4.46 -8.77
CA ARG A 49 9.79 -3.55 -7.62
C ARG A 49 9.12 -4.20 -6.43
N ALA A 50 8.10 -5.04 -6.65
CA ALA A 50 7.50 -5.81 -5.58
C ALA A 50 8.55 -6.66 -4.87
N MET A 51 9.33 -7.43 -5.62
CA MET A 51 10.41 -8.26 -5.09
C MET A 51 11.51 -7.47 -4.38
N GLU A 52 11.87 -6.28 -4.89
CA GLU A 52 12.81 -5.38 -4.24
C GLU A 52 12.26 -4.86 -2.90
N SER A 53 10.98 -4.45 -2.87
CA SER A 53 10.31 -3.98 -1.67
C SER A 53 10.20 -5.03 -0.56
N LEU A 54 10.23 -6.31 -0.90
CA LEU A 54 10.30 -7.38 0.10
C LEU A 54 11.64 -7.43 0.83
N LYS A 55 12.71 -6.88 0.24
CA LYS A 55 14.06 -6.87 0.82
C LYS A 55 14.34 -5.56 1.55
N SER A 56 13.99 -4.43 0.95
CA SER A 56 14.35 -3.09 1.44
C SER A 56 13.19 -2.31 2.05
N GLY A 57 11.97 -2.85 2.03
CA GLY A 57 10.75 -2.10 2.30
C GLY A 57 10.33 -1.21 1.13
N LEU A 58 9.22 -0.51 1.30
CA LEU A 58 8.66 0.39 0.30
C LEU A 58 9.43 1.72 0.28
N ASP A 59 10.00 2.08 -0.88
CA ASP A 59 10.80 3.31 -1.03
C ASP A 59 10.01 4.42 -1.73
N TRP A 60 9.58 5.40 -0.93
CA TRP A 60 8.85 6.59 -1.42
C TRP A 60 9.69 7.47 -2.34
N ARG A 61 11.03 7.37 -2.33
CA ARG A 61 11.90 8.18 -3.20
C ARG A 61 11.71 7.85 -4.68
N ARG A 62 11.18 6.65 -4.97
CA ARG A 62 10.92 6.17 -6.33
C ARG A 62 9.56 6.60 -6.86
N THR A 63 8.70 7.14 -6.00
CA THR A 63 7.37 7.63 -6.38
C THR A 63 7.48 8.87 -7.26
N ARG A 64 6.89 8.81 -8.46
CA ARG A 64 6.80 9.95 -9.39
C ARG A 64 5.50 10.74 -9.28
N ARG A 65 4.43 10.14 -8.76
CA ARG A 65 3.11 10.78 -8.58
C ARG A 65 2.91 11.18 -7.12
N PHE A 66 2.76 12.48 -6.85
CA PHE A 66 2.74 13.00 -5.46
C PHE A 66 1.65 14.04 -5.21
N LYS A 67 0.43 13.85 -5.78
CA LYS A 67 -0.68 14.80 -5.61
C LYS A 67 -0.98 15.13 -4.14
N TYR A 68 -0.88 14.14 -3.25
CA TYR A 68 -1.17 14.27 -1.82
C TYR A 68 0.08 14.16 -0.93
N GLY A 69 1.26 14.37 -1.52
CA GLY A 69 2.54 14.28 -0.82
C GLY A 69 3.47 13.20 -1.39
N ARG A 70 4.73 13.29 -0.97
CA ARG A 70 5.81 12.44 -1.48
C ARG A 70 5.94 11.19 -0.62
N GLY A 71 5.07 10.22 -0.89
CA GLY A 71 4.99 8.94 -0.18
C GLY A 71 4.83 7.75 -1.14
N VAL A 72 4.52 6.59 -0.60
CA VAL A 72 4.05 5.44 -1.38
C VAL A 72 2.53 5.49 -1.39
N SER A 73 1.92 5.35 -2.56
CA SER A 73 0.47 5.45 -2.71
C SER A 73 -0.21 4.10 -2.60
N PHE A 74 -1.38 4.09 -1.97
CA PHE A 74 -2.23 2.93 -1.76
C PHE A 74 -3.68 3.31 -2.06
N SER A 75 -4.50 2.32 -2.39
CA SER A 75 -5.95 2.50 -2.60
C SER A 75 -6.70 1.35 -1.92
N ASP A 76 -7.92 1.58 -1.47
CA ASP A 76 -8.87 0.58 -0.99
C ASP A 76 -9.66 -0.09 -2.14
N ASP A 77 -9.48 0.39 -3.37
CA ASP A 77 -10.10 -0.13 -4.59
C ASP A 77 -9.01 -0.68 -5.53
N ALA A 78 -9.06 -1.99 -5.79
CA ALA A 78 -8.10 -2.68 -6.66
C ALA A 78 -8.20 -2.23 -8.13
N ASP A 79 -9.41 -1.92 -8.62
CA ASP A 79 -9.62 -1.47 -10.00
C ASP A 79 -9.05 -0.06 -10.19
N TYR A 80 -9.28 0.83 -9.21
CA TYR A 80 -8.68 2.17 -9.18
C TYR A 80 -7.15 2.08 -9.16
N ALA A 81 -6.59 1.24 -8.29
CA ALA A 81 -5.15 1.06 -8.18
C ALA A 81 -4.54 0.55 -9.50
N ASN A 82 -5.22 -0.40 -10.16
CA ASN A 82 -4.77 -0.98 -11.43
C ASN A 82 -4.91 -0.01 -12.61
N TYR A 83 -6.02 0.74 -12.71
CA TYR A 83 -6.25 1.74 -13.76
C TYR A 83 -5.07 2.71 -13.85
N TYR A 84 -4.64 3.26 -12.72
CA TYR A 84 -3.55 4.22 -12.68
C TYR A 84 -2.15 3.60 -12.84
N ALA A 85 -2.00 2.30 -12.69
CA ALA A 85 -0.76 1.59 -12.97
C ALA A 85 -0.61 1.26 -14.47
N ALA A 86 -1.71 0.90 -15.14
CA ALA A 86 -1.73 0.53 -16.56
C ALA A 86 -1.22 1.65 -17.48
N ASP A 87 -1.51 2.92 -17.16
CA ASP A 87 -1.02 4.09 -17.93
C ASP A 87 0.51 4.21 -17.98
N TYR A 88 1.24 3.54 -17.08
CA TYR A 88 2.70 3.64 -16.96
C TYR A 88 3.43 2.33 -17.28
N LEU A 89 2.73 1.20 -17.36
CA LEU A 89 3.29 -0.14 -17.50
C LEU A 89 2.54 -0.95 -18.57
N PRO A 90 2.47 -0.48 -19.84
CA PRO A 90 1.65 -1.12 -20.86
C PRO A 90 2.11 -2.55 -21.21
N ASP A 91 3.38 -2.88 -21.00
CA ASP A 91 3.98 -4.17 -21.38
C ASP A 91 4.41 -5.05 -20.19
N GLU A 92 4.17 -4.63 -18.94
CA GLU A 92 4.58 -5.41 -17.76
C GLU A 92 3.38 -6.00 -17.02
N VAL A 93 3.55 -7.22 -16.50
CA VAL A 93 2.59 -7.84 -15.58
C VAL A 93 2.54 -7.01 -14.30
N ASN A 94 1.44 -6.31 -14.09
CA ASN A 94 1.18 -5.58 -12.85
C ASN A 94 1.13 -6.57 -11.67
N GLU A 95 1.93 -6.30 -10.64
CA GLU A 95 1.88 -7.04 -9.37
C GLU A 95 1.18 -6.17 -8.32
N ILE A 96 0.11 -6.72 -7.75
CA ILE A 96 -0.65 -6.07 -6.70
C ILE A 96 -0.15 -6.58 -5.36
N ILE A 97 0.46 -5.69 -4.57
CA ILE A 97 0.82 -5.97 -3.19
C ILE A 97 -0.39 -5.65 -2.30
N TYR A 98 -0.62 -6.51 -1.30
CA TYR A 98 -1.66 -6.39 -0.27
C TYR A 98 -1.02 -6.15 1.10
N PRO A 99 -0.63 -4.92 1.46
CA PRO A 99 -0.11 -4.66 2.80
C PRO A 99 -1.27 -4.29 3.74
N SER A 100 -1.19 -4.78 4.98
CA SER A 100 -1.98 -4.23 6.08
C SER A 100 -1.39 -2.88 6.48
N PHE A 101 -2.21 -1.83 6.46
CA PHE A 101 -1.83 -0.50 6.91
C PHE A 101 -2.54 -0.12 8.19
N ILE A 102 -1.84 0.66 8.99
CA ILE A 102 -2.43 1.34 10.14
C ILE A 102 -2.76 2.76 9.69
N LYS A 103 -4.05 3.07 9.60
CA LYS A 103 -4.52 4.43 9.32
C LYS A 103 -4.62 5.18 10.64
N LYS A 104 -3.96 6.33 10.72
CA LYS A 104 -4.18 7.32 11.77
C LYS A 104 -5.37 8.17 11.35
N ASN A 105 -6.46 8.10 12.10
CA ASN A 105 -7.58 9.01 11.91
C ASN A 105 -7.42 10.20 12.87
N GLY A 106 -7.27 11.41 12.33
CA GLY A 106 -7.44 12.65 13.09
C GLY A 106 -8.93 13.03 13.17
N ALA A 107 -9.34 13.73 14.23
CA ALA A 107 -10.68 14.28 14.39
C ALA A 107 -11.08 15.34 13.32
N SER A 108 -10.22 15.61 12.33
CA SER A 108 -10.39 16.67 11.32
C SER A 108 -10.20 16.20 9.86
N ASP A 109 -10.00 14.91 9.60
CA ASP A 109 -9.74 14.42 8.23
C ASP A 109 -11.02 14.03 7.45
N LEU A 110 -12.19 14.41 7.97
CA LEU A 110 -13.46 14.43 7.24
C LEU A 110 -13.70 15.86 6.72
N GLY A 111 -12.99 16.23 5.65
CA GLY A 111 -13.39 17.36 4.80
C GLY A 111 -14.59 16.95 3.93
N PRO A 112 -15.50 17.89 3.58
CA PRO A 112 -16.80 17.56 3.02
C PRO A 112 -16.71 17.00 1.60
N GLU A 113 -17.74 16.21 1.27
CA GLU A 113 -18.00 15.50 0.01
C GLU A 113 -17.90 16.36 -1.26
#